data_AF-A0A2C5XEV5-F1
#
_entry.id   AF-A0A2C5XEV5-F1
#
_cell.length_a   1.000
_cell.length_b   1.000
_cell.length_c   1.000
_cell.angle_alpha   90.00
_cell.angle_beta   90.00
_cell.angle_gamma   90.00
#
_symmetry.space_group_name_H-M   'P 1'
#
loop_
_entity.id
_entity.type
_entity.pdbx_description
1 polymer ?
#
loop_
_entity_poly.entity_id
_entity_poly.type
_entity_poly.pdbx_seq_one_letter_code
_entity_poly.pdbx_strand_id
1 'polypeptide(L)'
;MSSPKNAQDTTTAAPPGVASEAPKLDRPKWYYRLIILTIKKDRDVEDRDFDEDLSELEESDDAGDKSDCEGPVCNCEDSDCECDRESLASSLEDNLSERSYAESDADYYYDLKERREERKRDLLKHKKRMEREKEENRVYEISRMKEVQEAYDCFTPVKIDQLVPEGPLRYHHFKLYSTDFLEHRYDVYLRSTCYVEFYREDDEEQSAEEVAKVDGHVYMGVDSDHHFLPFTFPTVSSKDEVCLKSYDGKHEFVLRFISNDHITLTASKEAVLGDMQPDESAKSEPERYFFSGIRRNFETDVKEVRLKRKRSSSSLSSSSICWYGTGYRMRMRW
;
A
#
# COMPACT_ATOMS: atom_id res chain seq x y z
N MET A 1 3.64 109.34 -12.06
CA MET A 1 2.41 109.27 -11.26
C MET A 1 1.65 108.02 -11.69
N SER A 2 1.28 107.20 -10.70
CA SER A 2 0.27 106.13 -10.74
C SER A 2 0.58 104.80 -11.45
N SER A 3 1.12 103.85 -10.68
CA SER A 3 0.59 102.46 -10.55
C SER A 3 -0.88 102.49 -10.05
N PRO A 4 -1.70 101.40 -10.00
CA PRO A 4 -1.41 99.96 -9.86
C PRO A 4 -2.28 99.04 -10.78
N LYS A 5 -2.22 97.70 -10.84
CA LYS A 5 -2.41 96.67 -9.80
C LYS A 5 -1.92 95.28 -10.25
N ASN A 6 -1.43 94.54 -9.26
CA ASN A 6 -1.17 93.09 -9.21
C ASN A 6 -2.36 92.23 -9.63
N ALA A 7 -2.06 91.08 -10.23
CA ALA A 7 -2.66 89.80 -9.86
C ALA A 7 -1.61 88.69 -10.01
N GLN A 8 -1.20 88.13 -8.88
CA GLN A 8 -0.56 86.84 -8.77
C GLN A 8 -1.65 85.77 -8.97
N ASP A 9 -1.35 84.71 -9.71
CA ASP A 9 -2.04 83.43 -9.51
C ASP A 9 -1.04 82.28 -9.59
N THR A 10 -0.66 81.83 -8.41
CA THR A 10 -0.19 80.50 -8.03
C THR A 10 -1.33 79.50 -8.19
N THR A 11 -1.16 78.40 -8.93
CA THR A 11 -1.94 77.13 -8.83
C THR A 11 -1.40 76.20 -9.91
N THR A 12 -1.20 74.90 -9.77
CA THR A 12 -1.05 73.96 -8.65
C THR A 12 -0.46 72.73 -9.34
N ALA A 13 0.44 72.05 -8.65
CA ALA A 13 1.10 70.85 -9.09
C ALA A 13 0.13 69.80 -9.68
N ALA A 14 0.60 69.10 -10.71
CA ALA A 14 -0.03 67.91 -11.25
C ALA A 14 -0.32 66.90 -10.12
N PRO A 15 -1.50 66.25 -10.09
CA PRO A 15 -1.71 65.10 -9.22
C PRO A 15 -1.00 63.87 -9.82
N PRO A 16 -0.03 63.24 -9.12
CA PRO A 16 0.27 61.84 -9.34
C PRO A 16 -0.76 61.03 -8.56
N GLY A 17 -1.89 60.73 -9.20
CA GLY A 17 -2.87 59.76 -8.72
C GLY A 17 -3.38 59.03 -9.95
N VAL A 18 -3.31 57.71 -10.07
CA VAL A 18 -3.33 56.66 -9.06
C VAL A 18 -2.37 55.60 -9.57
N ALA A 19 -1.28 55.35 -8.84
CA ALA A 19 -0.64 54.05 -8.93
C ALA A 19 -1.71 53.07 -8.46
N SER A 20 -2.29 52.29 -9.39
CA SER A 20 -3.02 51.11 -8.99
C SER A 20 -1.99 50.21 -8.33
N GLU A 21 -1.88 50.29 -7.00
CA GLU A 21 -1.42 49.14 -6.26
C GLU A 21 -2.46 48.06 -6.53
N ALA A 22 -2.19 47.27 -7.58
CA ALA A 22 -2.80 45.97 -7.73
C ALA A 22 -2.65 45.28 -6.36
N PRO A 23 -3.71 44.64 -5.83
CA PRO A 23 -3.56 43.88 -4.60
C PRO A 23 -2.40 42.93 -4.83
N LYS A 24 -1.34 43.05 -4.02
CA LYS A 24 -0.30 42.03 -3.95
C LYS A 24 -1.04 40.77 -3.53
N LEU A 25 -1.41 39.96 -4.52
CA LEU A 25 -2.02 38.66 -4.31
C LEU A 25 -0.94 37.87 -3.58
N ASP A 26 -1.07 37.81 -2.26
CA ASP A 26 -0.15 37.06 -1.42
C ASP A 26 -0.26 35.62 -1.85
N ARG A 27 0.75 35.15 -2.58
CA ARG A 27 0.68 33.85 -3.23
C ARG A 27 0.66 32.76 -2.15
N PRO A 28 0.08 31.60 -2.46
CA PRO A 28 0.11 30.49 -1.53
C PRO A 28 1.56 30.13 -1.13
N LYS A 29 1.75 29.76 0.15
CA LYS A 29 3.06 29.39 0.69
C LYS A 29 3.76 28.30 -0.14
N TRP A 30 2.99 27.36 -0.69
CA TRP A 30 3.49 26.28 -1.56
C TRP A 30 4.26 26.84 -2.76
N TYR A 31 3.79 27.93 -3.37
CA TYR A 31 4.41 28.49 -4.57
C TYR A 31 5.80 29.07 -4.26
N TYR A 32 5.92 29.83 -3.17
CA TYR A 32 7.22 30.38 -2.76
C TYR A 32 8.22 29.28 -2.39
N ARG A 33 7.76 28.19 -1.76
CA ARG A 33 8.59 27.02 -1.43
C ARG A 33 9.20 26.41 -2.70
N LEU A 34 8.38 26.20 -3.73
CA LEU A 34 8.83 25.65 -5.01
C LEU A 34 9.78 26.59 -5.77
N ILE A 35 9.49 27.90 -5.78
CA ILE A 35 10.39 28.91 -6.36
C ILE A 35 11.76 28.93 -5.67
N ILE A 36 11.79 28.73 -4.35
CA ILE A 36 13.06 28.65 -3.61
C ILE A 36 13.88 27.43 -4.07
N LEU A 37 13.23 26.31 -4.43
CA LEU A 37 13.93 25.13 -4.95
C LEU A 37 14.59 25.43 -6.30
N THR A 38 13.87 26.09 -7.21
CA THR A 38 14.42 26.44 -8.53
C THR A 38 15.57 27.44 -8.42
N ILE A 39 15.43 28.47 -7.57
CA ILE A 39 16.45 29.53 -7.43
C ILE A 39 17.67 29.06 -6.63
N LYS A 40 17.48 28.36 -5.49
CA LYS A 40 18.59 28.02 -4.58
C LYS A 40 19.26 26.69 -4.91
N LYS A 41 18.50 25.73 -5.43
CA LYS A 41 19.02 24.37 -5.69
C LYS A 41 19.27 24.12 -7.18
N ASP A 42 18.95 25.07 -8.05
CA ASP A 42 19.17 24.99 -9.50
C ASP A 42 18.61 23.67 -10.09
N ARG A 43 17.39 23.31 -9.66
CA ARG A 43 16.68 22.12 -10.13
C ARG A 43 15.23 22.44 -10.43
N ASP A 44 14.66 21.69 -11.37
CA ASP A 44 13.24 21.77 -11.69
C ASP A 44 12.35 21.24 -10.55
N VAL A 45 11.11 21.69 -10.56
CA VAL A 45 10.06 21.23 -9.65
C VAL A 45 9.60 19.84 -10.10
N GLU A 46 9.68 18.87 -9.20
CA GLU A 46 9.21 17.49 -9.38
C GLU A 46 7.89 17.28 -8.65
N ASP A 47 7.15 16.24 -9.03
CA ASP A 47 5.83 15.96 -8.47
C ASP A 47 5.88 15.68 -6.95
N ARG A 48 6.98 15.07 -6.49
CA ARG A 48 7.24 14.82 -5.07
C ARG A 48 7.40 16.09 -4.25
N ASP A 49 7.77 17.20 -4.88
CA ASP A 49 7.90 18.47 -4.17
C ASP A 49 6.54 18.97 -3.69
N PHE A 50 5.44 18.62 -4.36
CA PHE A 50 4.09 18.99 -3.95
C PHE A 50 3.56 18.14 -2.78
N ASP A 51 4.07 16.92 -2.58
CA ASP A 51 3.55 15.96 -1.59
C ASP A 51 3.58 16.52 -0.15
N GLU A 52 4.59 17.35 0.17
CA GLU A 52 4.71 18.03 1.48
C GLU A 52 3.52 18.97 1.78
N ASP A 53 2.89 19.58 0.77
CA ASP A 53 1.73 20.48 0.96
C ASP A 53 0.39 19.78 0.68
N LEU A 54 0.43 18.50 0.29
CA LEU A 54 -0.77 17.71 -0.03
C LEU A 54 -1.10 16.69 1.06
N SER A 55 -0.18 16.45 2.00
CA SER A 55 -0.37 15.53 3.13
C SER A 55 -1.46 15.96 4.13
N GLU A 56 -1.88 17.23 4.12
CA GLU A 56 -2.91 17.78 5.03
C GLU A 56 -4.35 17.62 4.50
N LEU A 57 -4.55 17.19 3.25
CA LEU A 57 -5.86 17.19 2.58
C LEU A 57 -6.79 16.03 2.97
N GLU A 58 -6.45 15.24 3.98
CA GLU A 58 -7.27 14.10 4.41
C GLU A 58 -8.29 14.43 5.52
N GLU A 59 -8.17 15.57 6.20
CA GLU A 59 -9.04 15.85 7.37
C GLU A 59 -10.11 16.92 7.15
N SER A 60 -10.01 17.77 6.11
CA SER A 60 -10.90 18.93 5.95
C SER A 60 -12.12 18.71 5.04
N ASP A 61 -12.10 17.70 4.16
CA ASP A 61 -13.16 17.53 3.15
C ASP A 61 -14.29 16.57 3.61
N ASP A 62 -14.22 16.05 4.84
CA ASP A 62 -15.26 15.20 5.46
C ASP A 62 -16.02 15.90 6.60
N ALA A 63 -15.77 17.21 6.79
CA ALA A 63 -16.49 18.05 7.74
C ALA A 63 -17.69 18.75 7.06
N GLY A 64 -18.72 17.97 6.74
CA GLY A 64 -20.07 18.49 6.62
C GLY A 64 -20.68 18.45 5.23
N ASP A 65 -21.23 17.30 4.86
CA ASP A 65 -22.57 17.29 4.27
C ASP A 65 -23.31 16.00 4.64
N LYS A 66 -23.76 15.92 5.90
CA LYS A 66 -24.98 15.16 6.20
C LYS A 66 -26.15 15.98 5.69
N SER A 67 -26.29 16.03 4.37
CA SER A 67 -27.54 16.39 3.75
C SER A 67 -28.47 15.20 3.97
N ASP A 68 -29.31 15.31 5.00
CA ASP A 68 -30.55 14.56 5.12
C ASP A 68 -31.43 14.92 3.91
N CYS A 69 -31.14 14.32 2.75
CA CYS A 69 -32.06 14.30 1.62
C CYS A 69 -33.21 13.35 1.95
N GLU A 70 -34.18 13.84 2.71
CA GLU A 70 -35.55 13.33 2.63
C GLU A 70 -36.12 13.65 1.24
N GLY A 71 -36.02 12.67 0.33
CA GLY A 71 -36.96 12.46 -0.78
C GLY A 71 -36.35 12.35 -2.19
N PRO A 72 -37.10 11.83 -3.18
CA PRO A 72 -38.10 10.77 -3.14
C PRO A 72 -37.46 9.41 -3.52
N VAL A 73 -38.06 8.34 -3.01
CA VAL A 73 -37.75 6.94 -3.34
C VAL A 73 -37.69 6.76 -4.87
N CYS A 74 -36.50 6.50 -5.41
CA CYS A 74 -36.36 6.01 -6.78
C CYS A 74 -36.73 4.53 -6.77
N ASN A 75 -37.99 4.24 -7.07
CA ASN A 75 -38.47 2.88 -7.26
C ASN A 75 -38.18 2.48 -8.71
N CYS A 76 -36.94 2.08 -8.99
CA CYS A 76 -36.53 1.53 -10.27
C CYS A 76 -36.62 0.01 -10.23
N GLU A 77 -37.82 -0.51 -10.46
CA GLU A 77 -38.01 -1.87 -10.97
C GLU A 77 -37.86 -1.79 -12.50
N ASP A 78 -36.88 -2.53 -13.02
CA ASP A 78 -36.58 -2.77 -14.44
C ASP A 78 -36.14 -1.58 -15.29
N SER A 79 -34.82 -1.33 -15.31
CA SER A 79 -34.02 -1.01 -16.51
C SER A 79 -32.64 -0.57 -16.08
N ASP A 80 -31.60 -1.12 -16.71
CA ASP A 80 -30.18 -0.82 -16.52
C ASP A 80 -29.91 0.68 -16.29
N CYS A 81 -29.72 1.07 -15.02
CA CYS A 81 -29.28 2.41 -14.67
C CYS A 81 -27.76 2.38 -14.46
N GLU A 82 -27.03 2.79 -15.51
CA GLU A 82 -25.64 3.20 -15.39
C GLU A 82 -25.59 4.52 -14.62
N CYS A 83 -25.71 4.42 -13.29
CA CYS A 83 -25.42 5.54 -12.41
C CYS A 83 -23.90 5.68 -12.30
N ASP A 84 -23.30 6.25 -13.36
CA ASP A 84 -21.99 6.87 -13.30
C ASP A 84 -22.04 7.98 -12.25
N ARG A 85 -21.68 7.61 -11.02
CA ARG A 85 -21.51 8.55 -9.91
C ARG A 85 -20.16 9.28 -10.08
N GLU A 86 -20.02 9.99 -11.20
CA GLU A 86 -19.10 11.12 -11.32
C GLU A 86 -19.73 12.32 -10.60
N SER A 87 -19.70 12.28 -9.27
CA SER A 87 -19.94 13.47 -8.47
C SER A 87 -19.30 13.24 -7.12
N LEU A 88 -18.10 13.81 -6.97
CA LEU A 88 -17.65 14.56 -5.79
C LEU A 88 -16.23 15.10 -6.08
N ALA A 89 -16.10 16.42 -5.95
CA ALA A 89 -14.93 17.27 -6.19
C ALA A 89 -14.77 17.82 -7.62
N SER A 90 -15.76 18.58 -8.08
CA SER A 90 -15.42 19.83 -8.78
C SER A 90 -16.56 20.83 -8.64
N SER A 91 -16.19 22.11 -8.59
CA SER A 91 -17.07 23.27 -8.76
C SER A 91 -17.89 23.74 -7.53
N LEU A 92 -17.23 24.42 -6.60
CA LEU A 92 -17.83 25.63 -5.98
C LEU A 92 -16.89 26.85 -5.86
N GLU A 93 -15.77 26.91 -6.61
CA GLU A 93 -14.99 28.17 -6.75
C GLU A 93 -14.48 28.49 -8.18
N ASP A 94 -14.85 27.73 -9.22
CA ASP A 94 -14.36 27.97 -10.59
C ASP A 94 -15.36 28.71 -11.49
N ASN A 95 -15.75 29.93 -11.11
CA ASN A 95 -16.51 30.81 -12.02
C ASN A 95 -16.09 32.29 -11.96
N LEU A 96 -14.85 32.57 -11.57
CA LEU A 96 -14.23 33.89 -11.75
C LEU A 96 -12.93 33.72 -12.53
N SER A 97 -12.98 34.01 -13.84
CA SER A 97 -11.86 34.14 -14.79
C SER A 97 -10.52 33.57 -14.27
N GLU A 98 -10.23 32.31 -14.61
CA GLU A 98 -9.10 31.51 -14.08
C GLU A 98 -7.73 32.21 -14.11
N ARG A 99 -7.54 33.23 -14.96
CA ARG A 99 -6.32 34.02 -15.08
C ARG A 99 -6.49 35.47 -14.61
N SER A 100 -6.76 35.65 -13.32
CA SER A 100 -6.81 36.97 -12.67
C SER A 100 -5.42 37.56 -12.36
N TYR A 101 -4.37 36.74 -12.44
CA TYR A 101 -3.00 37.13 -12.14
C TYR A 101 -2.20 37.41 -13.43
N ALA A 102 -1.61 38.60 -13.54
CA ALA A 102 -1.02 39.12 -14.79
C ALA A 102 0.44 39.59 -14.66
N GLU A 103 1.16 39.15 -13.62
CA GLU A 103 2.60 39.47 -13.50
C GLU A 103 3.45 38.61 -14.46
N SER A 104 4.74 38.94 -14.57
CA SER A 104 5.66 38.33 -15.55
C SER A 104 5.85 36.82 -15.38
N ASP A 105 5.56 36.28 -14.20
CA ASP A 105 5.65 34.86 -13.89
C ASP A 105 4.27 34.20 -13.74
N ALA A 106 3.21 34.86 -14.22
CA ALA A 106 1.85 34.34 -14.15
C ALA A 106 1.70 32.98 -14.86
N ASP A 107 2.27 32.83 -16.06
CA ASP A 107 2.23 31.55 -16.77
C ASP A 107 2.90 30.44 -15.95
N TYR A 108 4.08 30.70 -15.38
CA TYR A 108 4.78 29.74 -14.53
C TYR A 108 3.99 29.40 -13.25
N TYR A 109 3.32 30.38 -12.64
CA TYR A 109 2.44 30.16 -11.49
C TYR A 109 1.26 29.24 -11.85
N TYR A 110 0.57 29.50 -12.97
CA TYR A 110 -0.57 28.69 -13.39
C TYR A 110 -0.15 27.27 -13.79
N ASP A 111 1.00 27.10 -14.44
CA ASP A 111 1.56 25.78 -14.74
C ASP A 111 1.82 24.98 -13.46
N LEU A 112 2.43 25.58 -12.44
CA LEU A 112 2.64 24.90 -11.15
C LEU A 112 1.34 24.64 -10.40
N LYS A 113 0.34 25.51 -10.52
CA LYS A 113 -0.99 25.32 -9.94
C LYS A 113 -1.68 24.11 -10.57
N GLU A 114 -1.66 23.99 -11.90
CA GLU A 114 -2.22 22.85 -12.63
C GLU A 114 -1.53 21.53 -12.23
N ARG A 115 -0.18 21.51 -12.20
CA ARG A 115 0.60 20.33 -11.78
C ARG A 115 0.29 19.91 -10.34
N ARG A 116 0.08 20.86 -9.43
CA ARG A 116 -0.32 20.58 -8.04
C ARG A 116 -1.68 19.89 -7.98
N GLU A 117 -2.67 20.37 -8.74
CA GLU A 117 -4.01 19.77 -8.78
C GLU A 117 -4.03 18.40 -9.49
N GLU A 118 -3.21 18.21 -10.52
CA GLU A 118 -2.98 16.88 -11.11
C GLU A 118 -2.36 15.92 -10.10
N ARG A 119 -1.33 16.34 -9.37
CA ARG A 119 -0.69 15.52 -8.33
C ARG A 119 -1.66 15.16 -7.21
N LYS A 120 -2.52 16.08 -6.80
CA LYS A 120 -3.60 15.81 -5.83
C LYS A 120 -4.53 14.70 -6.33
N ARG A 121 -4.98 14.76 -7.60
CA ARG A 121 -5.83 13.71 -8.21
C ARG A 121 -5.10 12.36 -8.28
N ASP A 122 -3.82 12.36 -8.62
CA ASP A 122 -3.02 11.15 -8.72
C ASP A 122 -2.80 10.47 -7.36
N LEU A 123 -2.51 11.24 -6.32
CA LEU A 123 -2.38 10.73 -4.95
C LEU A 123 -3.70 10.13 -4.48
N LEU A 124 -4.83 10.79 -4.70
CA LEU A 124 -6.15 10.28 -4.34
C LEU A 124 -6.47 8.97 -5.10
N LYS A 125 -6.19 8.92 -6.40
CA LYS A 125 -6.37 7.72 -7.22
C LYS A 125 -5.46 6.59 -6.75
N HIS A 126 -4.22 6.90 -6.37
CA HIS A 126 -3.28 5.94 -5.81
C HIS A 126 -3.80 5.38 -4.49
N LYS A 127 -4.19 6.23 -3.53
CA LYS A 127 -4.76 5.83 -2.23
C LYS A 127 -5.98 4.91 -2.41
N LYS A 128 -6.96 5.32 -3.23
CA LYS A 128 -8.15 4.50 -3.53
C LYS A 128 -7.79 3.13 -4.12
N ARG A 129 -6.75 3.06 -4.98
CA ARG A 129 -6.27 1.77 -5.51
C ARG A 129 -5.64 0.91 -4.41
N MET A 130 -4.80 1.51 -3.56
CA MET A 130 -4.13 0.81 -2.46
C MET A 130 -5.14 0.24 -1.47
N GLU A 131 -6.17 1.00 -1.11
CA GLU A 131 -7.27 0.56 -0.24
C GLU A 131 -8.07 -0.58 -0.88
N ARG A 132 -8.41 -0.46 -2.16
CA ARG A 132 -9.10 -1.54 -2.90
C ARG A 132 -8.27 -2.83 -2.90
N GLU A 133 -6.98 -2.73 -3.21
CA GLU A 133 -6.09 -3.90 -3.19
C GLU A 133 -5.95 -4.49 -1.77
N LYS A 134 -5.93 -3.64 -0.73
CA LYS A 134 -5.89 -4.09 0.67
C LYS A 134 -7.15 -4.90 1.01
N GLU A 135 -8.32 -4.42 0.62
CA GLU A 135 -9.57 -5.14 0.87
C GLU A 135 -9.69 -6.43 0.04
N GLU A 136 -9.28 -6.41 -1.23
CA GLU A 136 -9.24 -7.63 -2.05
C GLU A 136 -8.33 -8.69 -1.43
N ASN A 137 -7.16 -8.29 -0.92
CA ASN A 137 -6.25 -9.18 -0.20
C ASN A 137 -6.88 -9.68 1.10
N ARG A 138 -7.58 -8.82 1.85
CA ARG A 138 -8.28 -9.20 3.07
C ARG A 138 -9.35 -10.26 2.83
N VAL A 139 -10.16 -10.10 1.78
CA VAL A 139 -11.15 -11.10 1.37
C VAL A 139 -10.49 -12.43 0.99
N TYR A 140 -9.36 -12.37 0.27
CA TYR A 140 -8.61 -13.56 -0.10
C TYR A 140 -8.02 -14.29 1.13
N GLU A 141 -7.41 -13.57 2.07
CA GLU A 141 -6.90 -14.09 3.35
C GLU A 141 -8.02 -14.80 4.13
N ILE A 142 -9.18 -14.14 4.30
CA ILE A 142 -10.35 -14.73 4.98
C ILE A 142 -10.78 -16.03 4.31
N SER A 143 -10.85 -16.06 2.98
CA SER A 143 -11.22 -17.26 2.23
C SER A 143 -10.27 -18.44 2.48
N ARG A 144 -8.97 -18.18 2.57
CA ARG A 144 -7.95 -19.22 2.82
C ARG A 144 -7.94 -19.66 4.27
N MET A 145 -8.12 -18.74 5.21
CA MET A 145 -8.29 -19.08 6.63
C MET A 145 -9.53 -19.96 6.84
N LYS A 146 -10.63 -19.66 6.15
CA LYS A 146 -11.86 -20.47 6.21
C LYS A 146 -11.63 -21.90 5.72
N GLU A 147 -10.87 -22.09 4.64
CA GLU A 147 -10.50 -23.43 4.13
C GLU A 147 -9.77 -24.27 5.20
N VAL A 148 -8.79 -23.67 5.88
CA VAL A 148 -8.08 -24.34 6.97
C VAL A 148 -9.00 -24.62 8.16
N GLN A 149 -9.91 -23.70 8.48
CA GLN A 149 -10.90 -23.91 9.55
C GLN A 149 -11.87 -25.06 9.22
N GLU A 150 -12.37 -25.13 7.99
CA GLU A 150 -13.21 -26.23 7.52
C GLU A 150 -12.44 -27.57 7.60
N ALA A 151 -11.15 -27.59 7.25
CA ALA A 151 -10.29 -28.76 7.43
C ALA A 151 -10.10 -29.15 8.90
N TYR A 152 -10.04 -28.18 9.81
CA TYR A 152 -9.94 -28.40 11.25
C TYR A 152 -11.23 -28.95 11.86
N ASP A 153 -12.38 -28.45 11.40
CA ASP A 153 -13.70 -28.87 11.87
C ASP A 153 -14.05 -30.28 11.38
N CYS A 154 -13.66 -30.60 10.13
CA CYS A 154 -13.77 -31.94 9.55
C CYS A 154 -12.58 -32.87 9.90
N PHE A 155 -11.75 -32.48 10.88
CA PHE A 155 -10.55 -33.21 11.24
C PHE A 155 -10.86 -34.66 11.58
N THR A 156 -10.20 -35.56 10.86
CA THR A 156 -10.06 -36.97 11.21
C THR A 156 -8.57 -37.23 11.35
N PRO A 157 -8.12 -37.96 12.39
CA PRO A 157 -6.71 -38.32 12.49
C PRO A 157 -6.33 -39.17 11.30
N VAL A 158 -5.43 -38.66 10.46
CA VAL A 158 -4.84 -39.40 9.36
C VAL A 158 -3.36 -39.52 9.68
N LYS A 159 -2.75 -40.65 9.32
CA LYS A 159 -1.29 -40.69 9.31
C LYS A 159 -0.82 -39.55 8.42
N ILE A 160 0.11 -38.76 8.92
CA ILE A 160 0.90 -37.92 8.02
C ILE A 160 1.87 -38.90 7.37
N ASP A 161 1.33 -39.70 6.44
CA ASP A 161 2.04 -40.77 5.75
C ASP A 161 3.33 -40.15 5.20
N GLN A 162 4.51 -40.75 5.42
CA GLN A 162 4.98 -41.86 4.58
C GLN A 162 4.78 -41.63 3.06
N LEU A 163 4.67 -40.37 2.62
CA LEU A 163 4.79 -39.92 1.24
C LEU A 163 6.27 -39.87 0.89
N VAL A 164 6.84 -41.06 0.68
CA VAL A 164 7.68 -41.26 -0.49
C VAL A 164 6.75 -41.71 -1.62
N PRO A 165 6.28 -40.81 -2.50
CA PRO A 165 6.29 -41.13 -3.91
C PRO A 165 7.73 -40.94 -4.36
N GLU A 166 8.51 -42.03 -4.40
CA GLU A 166 9.82 -42.15 -5.06
C GLU A 166 10.54 -40.80 -5.34
N GLY A 167 11.06 -40.18 -4.29
CA GLY A 167 11.75 -38.89 -4.38
C GLY A 167 12.19 -38.41 -2.99
N PRO A 168 13.33 -37.71 -2.88
CA PRO A 168 13.79 -37.19 -1.59
C PRO A 168 12.72 -36.25 -1.02
N LEU A 169 12.53 -36.29 0.31
CA LEU A 169 11.61 -35.47 1.13
C LEU A 169 11.96 -33.97 1.05
N ARG A 170 11.92 -33.43 -0.16
CA ARG A 170 12.37 -32.09 -0.50
C ARG A 170 11.20 -31.14 -0.38
N TYR A 171 11.19 -30.40 0.73
CA TYR A 171 10.50 -29.14 0.96
C TYR A 171 8.98 -29.23 1.17
N HIS A 172 8.56 -29.35 2.43
CA HIS A 172 7.18 -29.07 2.83
C HIS A 172 7.02 -27.56 3.03
N HIS A 173 6.56 -26.87 2.00
CA HIS A 173 6.33 -25.42 2.03
C HIS A 173 4.84 -25.12 2.23
N PHE A 174 4.48 -24.41 3.30
CA PHE A 174 3.12 -23.96 3.58
C PHE A 174 3.04 -22.45 3.47
N LYS A 175 2.14 -21.94 2.63
CA LYS A 175 1.84 -20.51 2.59
C LYS A 175 0.92 -20.17 3.76
N LEU A 176 1.27 -19.11 4.48
CA LEU A 176 0.58 -18.67 5.69
C LEU A 176 -0.35 -17.49 5.41
N TYR A 177 -1.52 -17.52 6.03
CA TYR A 177 -2.58 -16.54 5.88
C TYR A 177 -3.03 -16.01 7.24
N SER A 178 -3.16 -14.69 7.39
CA SER A 178 -3.58 -14.01 8.62
C SER A 178 -4.13 -12.62 8.33
N THR A 179 -5.39 -12.39 8.72
CA THR A 179 -6.01 -11.06 8.65
C THR A 179 -5.34 -10.06 9.59
N ASP A 180 -4.93 -10.51 10.77
CA ASP A 180 -4.30 -9.66 11.77
C ASP A 180 -2.94 -9.22 11.26
N PHE A 181 -2.16 -10.13 10.67
CA PHE A 181 -0.91 -9.76 10.02
C PHE A 181 -1.14 -8.74 8.90
N LEU A 182 -2.15 -8.97 8.05
CA LEU A 182 -2.47 -8.05 6.95
C LEU A 182 -2.87 -6.67 7.47
N GLU A 183 -3.54 -6.55 8.62
CA GLU A 183 -3.94 -5.24 9.14
C GLU A 183 -2.74 -4.39 9.59
N HIS A 184 -1.74 -5.02 10.23
CA HIS A 184 -0.59 -4.36 10.83
C HIS A 184 0.64 -4.27 9.91
N ARG A 185 0.78 -5.18 8.96
CA ARG A 185 1.98 -5.32 8.10
C ARG A 185 1.63 -5.28 6.62
N TYR A 186 0.55 -4.58 6.26
CA TYR A 186 0.19 -4.45 4.85
C TYR A 186 1.27 -3.68 4.08
N ASP A 187 2.02 -4.40 3.26
CA ASP A 187 2.88 -3.82 2.24
C ASP A 187 2.44 -4.32 0.87
N VAL A 188 2.06 -3.37 0.01
CA VAL A 188 1.61 -3.64 -1.37
C VAL A 188 2.73 -4.24 -2.22
N TYR A 189 3.99 -3.99 -1.88
CA TYR A 189 5.14 -4.53 -2.58
C TYR A 189 5.52 -5.93 -2.09
N LEU A 190 5.13 -6.32 -0.86
CA LEU A 190 5.47 -7.61 -0.24
C LEU A 190 4.29 -8.59 -0.16
N ARG A 191 3.31 -8.49 -1.08
CA ARG A 191 2.07 -9.30 -1.12
C ARG A 191 2.26 -10.73 -0.59
N SER A 192 1.63 -11.00 0.57
CA SER A 192 1.69 -12.21 1.40
C SER A 192 2.75 -13.24 1.01
N THR A 193 4.00 -12.89 1.31
CA THR A 193 5.15 -13.80 1.23
C THR A 193 5.29 -14.68 2.46
N CYS A 194 4.35 -14.66 3.41
CA CYS A 194 4.49 -15.43 4.64
C CYS A 194 4.42 -16.94 4.35
N TYR A 195 5.42 -17.69 4.79
CA TYR A 195 5.45 -19.14 4.65
C TYR A 195 6.22 -19.80 5.78
N VAL A 196 5.96 -21.09 5.98
CA VAL A 196 6.82 -21.98 6.77
C VAL A 196 7.29 -23.11 5.87
N GLU A 197 8.57 -23.44 5.97
CA GLU A 197 9.20 -24.48 5.18
C GLU A 197 9.88 -25.49 6.11
N PHE A 198 9.70 -26.78 5.80
CA PHE A 198 10.39 -27.87 6.47
C PHE A 198 11.24 -28.66 5.47
N TYR A 199 12.48 -28.95 5.85
CA TYR A 199 13.45 -29.68 5.04
C TYR A 199 14.29 -30.63 5.90
N ARG A 200 14.97 -31.56 5.27
CA ARG A 200 15.98 -32.42 5.90
C ARG A 200 17.32 -32.05 5.30
N GLU A 201 18.34 -31.86 6.13
CA GLU A 201 19.71 -31.80 5.65
C GLU A 201 20.06 -33.16 5.02
N ASP A 202 20.44 -33.15 3.74
CA ASP A 202 20.82 -34.31 2.95
C ASP A 202 22.24 -34.78 3.36
N ASP A 203 22.49 -35.02 4.66
CA ASP A 203 23.83 -35.39 5.15
C ASP A 203 23.92 -36.89 5.54
N GLU A 204 24.72 -37.58 4.72
CA GLU A 204 25.45 -38.85 4.88
C GLU A 204 24.90 -39.91 5.86
N GLU A 205 24.51 -41.07 5.31
CA GLU A 205 24.35 -42.37 5.99
C GLU A 205 23.86 -42.31 7.44
N GLN A 206 22.77 -41.58 7.70
CA GLN A 206 22.06 -41.74 8.96
C GLN A 206 21.59 -43.19 9.08
N SER A 207 22.12 -43.89 10.08
CA SER A 207 21.76 -45.27 10.37
C SER A 207 20.23 -45.39 10.54
N ALA A 208 19.65 -46.45 9.99
CA ALA A 208 18.20 -46.66 9.85
C ALA A 208 17.37 -46.65 11.15
N GLU A 209 17.99 -46.42 12.30
CA GLU A 209 17.38 -46.50 13.63
C GLU A 209 17.14 -45.13 14.30
N GLU A 210 17.74 -44.03 13.82
CA GLU A 210 17.45 -42.69 14.36
C GLU A 210 16.21 -42.06 13.69
N VAL A 211 15.27 -41.59 14.51
CA VAL A 211 14.11 -40.83 14.02
C VAL A 211 14.63 -39.55 13.36
N ALA A 212 14.56 -39.51 12.03
CA ALA A 212 15.06 -38.38 11.24
C ALA A 212 14.48 -37.06 11.75
N LYS A 213 15.36 -36.21 12.28
CA LYS A 213 15.02 -34.85 12.67
C LYS A 213 14.73 -34.03 11.41
N VAL A 214 13.89 -33.03 11.56
CA VAL A 214 13.49 -32.12 10.51
C VAL A 214 13.90 -30.71 10.91
N ASP A 215 14.49 -30.02 9.97
CA ASP A 215 14.82 -28.60 10.04
C ASP A 215 13.73 -27.79 9.35
N GLY A 216 13.73 -26.50 9.60
CA GLY A 216 12.77 -25.62 8.96
C GLY A 216 12.95 -24.18 9.39
N HIS A 217 12.25 -23.31 8.70
CA HIS A 217 12.18 -21.89 9.05
C HIS A 217 10.81 -21.33 8.73
N VAL A 218 10.51 -20.21 9.37
CA VAL A 218 9.34 -19.39 9.06
C VAL A 218 9.78 -18.01 8.60
N TYR A 219 9.24 -17.60 7.47
CA TYR A 219 9.47 -16.30 6.87
C TYR A 219 8.18 -15.48 6.98
N MET A 220 8.24 -14.34 7.64
CA MET A 220 7.11 -13.40 7.84
C MET A 220 7.39 -11.99 7.28
N GLY A 221 8.46 -11.83 6.49
CA GLY A 221 8.87 -10.55 5.93
C GLY A 221 10.39 -10.45 5.84
N VAL A 222 10.89 -9.36 5.25
CA VAL A 222 12.32 -9.15 4.98
C VAL A 222 13.16 -9.23 6.26
N ASP A 223 12.60 -8.80 7.39
CA ASP A 223 13.29 -8.74 8.69
C ASP A 223 12.86 -9.84 9.67
N SER A 224 12.01 -10.78 9.22
CA SER A 224 11.37 -11.77 10.08
C SER A 224 11.57 -13.19 9.52
N ASP A 225 12.82 -13.64 9.46
CA ASP A 225 13.21 -15.00 9.07
C ASP A 225 13.76 -15.77 10.27
N HIS A 226 13.08 -16.82 10.69
CA HIS A 226 13.38 -17.56 11.91
C HIS A 226 13.56 -19.04 11.61
N HIS A 227 14.80 -19.52 11.70
CA HIS A 227 15.10 -20.96 11.67
C HIS A 227 14.71 -21.62 13.00
N PHE A 228 14.18 -22.82 12.95
CA PHE A 228 13.84 -23.61 14.13
C PHE A 228 15.02 -24.46 14.59
N LEU A 229 14.99 -24.86 15.87
CA LEU A 229 15.78 -26.00 16.32
C LEU A 229 15.26 -27.30 15.68
N PRO A 230 16.13 -28.26 15.32
CA PRO A 230 15.72 -29.52 14.74
C PRO A 230 14.71 -30.25 15.64
N PHE A 231 13.62 -30.74 15.06
CA PHE A 231 12.54 -31.39 15.81
C PHE A 231 12.06 -32.69 15.16
N THR A 232 11.31 -33.49 15.92
CA THR A 232 10.68 -34.70 15.40
C THR A 232 9.36 -34.33 14.73
N PHE A 233 9.30 -34.54 13.41
CA PHE A 233 8.09 -34.27 12.66
C PHE A 233 6.96 -35.25 13.06
N PRO A 234 5.73 -34.77 13.31
CA PRO A 234 4.62 -35.65 13.68
C PRO A 234 4.32 -36.69 12.59
N THR A 235 4.15 -37.94 13.00
CA THR A 235 3.80 -39.05 12.09
C THR A 235 2.30 -39.17 11.83
N VAL A 236 1.49 -38.48 12.62
CA VAL A 236 0.02 -38.50 12.55
C VAL A 236 -0.47 -37.07 12.71
N SER A 237 -1.49 -36.70 11.93
CA SER A 237 -2.13 -35.41 12.09
C SER A 237 -2.85 -35.38 13.42
N SER A 238 -2.70 -34.28 14.14
CA SER A 238 -3.20 -34.14 15.50
C SER A 238 -3.67 -32.71 15.74
N LYS A 239 -4.63 -32.58 16.65
CA LYS A 239 -4.97 -31.30 17.25
C LYS A 239 -3.95 -30.87 18.32
N ASP A 240 -3.00 -31.75 18.63
CA ASP A 240 -1.92 -31.48 19.56
C ASP A 240 -0.97 -30.42 19.02
N GLU A 241 -0.44 -29.63 19.94
CA GLU A 241 0.46 -28.53 19.67
C GLU A 241 1.91 -29.01 19.64
N VAL A 242 2.64 -28.58 18.62
CA VAL A 242 4.09 -28.74 18.50
C VAL A 242 4.73 -27.39 18.75
N CYS A 243 5.36 -27.23 19.91
CA CYS A 243 6.13 -26.03 20.23
C CYS A 243 7.51 -26.11 19.57
N LEU A 244 7.77 -25.24 18.62
CA LEU A 244 9.08 -25.03 18.02
C LEU A 244 9.73 -23.79 18.62
N LYS A 245 11.02 -23.87 18.87
CA LYS A 245 11.83 -22.72 19.27
C LYS A 245 12.69 -22.30 18.09
N SER A 246 12.83 -21.00 17.92
CA SER A 246 13.86 -20.40 17.07
C SER A 246 15.26 -20.89 17.48
N TYR A 247 16.18 -20.90 16.52
CA TYR A 247 17.56 -21.33 16.72
C TYR A 247 18.29 -20.47 17.76
N ASP A 248 17.99 -19.17 17.83
CA ASP A 248 18.54 -18.27 18.85
C ASP A 248 17.82 -18.39 20.21
N GLY A 249 16.76 -19.18 20.28
CA GLY A 249 15.97 -19.44 21.48
C GLY A 249 15.10 -18.28 21.95
N LYS A 250 15.00 -17.18 21.20
CA LYS A 250 14.25 -15.98 21.63
C LYS A 250 12.76 -16.10 21.37
N HIS A 251 12.40 -16.73 20.26
CA HIS A 251 11.03 -16.84 19.79
C HIS A 251 10.52 -18.28 19.88
N GLU A 252 9.24 -18.40 20.24
CA GLU A 252 8.50 -19.65 20.28
C GLU A 252 7.36 -19.60 19.26
N PHE A 253 7.21 -20.71 18.53
CA PHE A 253 6.20 -20.93 17.51
C PHE A 253 5.38 -22.15 17.90
N VAL A 254 4.06 -22.05 17.81
CA VAL A 254 3.17 -23.18 18.11
C VAL A 254 2.51 -23.63 16.82
N LEU A 255 2.80 -24.86 16.41
CA LEU A 255 2.23 -25.47 15.20
C LEU A 255 1.18 -26.52 15.56
N ARG A 256 0.15 -26.63 14.72
CA ARG A 256 -0.74 -27.80 14.71
C ARG A 256 -0.83 -28.34 13.29
N PHE A 257 -0.63 -29.64 13.14
CA PHE A 257 -0.70 -30.33 11.85
C PHE A 257 -2.09 -30.93 11.67
N ILE A 258 -2.95 -30.20 10.99
CA ILE A 258 -4.36 -30.59 10.80
C ILE A 258 -4.46 -31.73 9.78
N SER A 259 -3.70 -31.63 8.70
CA SER A 259 -3.62 -32.64 7.64
C SER A 259 -2.30 -32.49 6.88
N ASN A 260 -2.09 -33.29 5.84
CA ASN A 260 -0.91 -33.17 4.96
C ASN A 260 -0.84 -31.82 4.24
N ASP A 261 -1.98 -31.15 4.08
CA ASP A 261 -2.10 -29.91 3.30
C ASP A 261 -2.44 -28.69 4.16
N HIS A 262 -2.73 -28.87 5.45
CA HIS A 262 -3.21 -27.78 6.31
C HIS A 262 -2.53 -27.78 7.67
N ILE A 263 -2.11 -26.59 8.10
CA ILE A 263 -1.53 -26.34 9.42
C ILE A 263 -2.13 -25.08 10.04
N THR A 264 -1.98 -24.93 11.36
CA THR A 264 -2.07 -23.61 12.01
C THR A 264 -0.75 -23.28 12.65
N LEU A 265 -0.37 -22.00 12.61
CA LEU A 265 0.82 -21.48 13.27
C LEU A 265 0.42 -20.31 14.18
N THR A 266 0.96 -20.29 15.38
CA THR A 266 0.88 -19.14 16.29
C THR A 266 2.28 -18.63 16.57
N ALA A 267 2.47 -17.32 16.48
CA ALA A 267 3.74 -16.64 16.74
C ALA A 267 3.52 -15.46 17.69
N SER A 268 4.54 -15.11 18.48
CA SER A 268 4.50 -13.90 19.31
C SER A 268 4.60 -12.64 18.45
N LYS A 269 4.08 -11.52 18.97
CA LYS A 269 4.22 -10.20 18.38
C LYS A 269 5.67 -9.88 18.00
N GLU A 270 6.60 -10.11 18.91
CA GLU A 270 8.04 -9.86 18.71
C GLU A 270 8.62 -10.67 17.54
N ALA A 271 8.21 -11.93 17.38
CA ALA A 271 8.69 -12.78 16.29
C ALA A 271 8.18 -12.30 14.91
N VAL A 272 6.96 -11.75 14.87
CA VAL A 272 6.29 -11.29 13.64
C VAL A 272 6.80 -9.91 13.22
N LEU A 273 6.85 -8.97 14.18
CA LEU A 273 7.17 -7.56 13.91
C LEU A 273 8.68 -7.27 13.97
N GLY A 274 9.46 -8.12 14.64
CA GLY A 274 10.90 -7.92 14.82
C GLY A 274 11.21 -6.63 15.59
N ASP A 275 12.26 -5.94 15.17
CA ASP A 275 12.70 -4.66 15.76
C ASP A 275 11.92 -3.44 15.24
N MET A 276 10.85 -3.63 14.48
CA MET A 276 10.07 -2.51 13.96
C MET A 276 9.36 -1.79 15.11
N GLN A 277 9.53 -0.48 15.16
CA GLN A 277 8.78 0.36 16.08
C GLN A 277 7.29 0.23 15.74
N PRO A 278 6.41 -0.05 16.72
CA PRO A 278 4.98 -0.06 16.48
C PRO A 278 4.58 1.33 15.95
N ASP A 279 3.76 1.36 14.92
CA ASP A 279 3.16 2.61 14.46
C ASP A 279 2.20 3.05 15.56
N GLU A 280 2.42 4.23 16.17
CA GLU A 280 1.57 4.75 17.26
C GLU A 280 0.10 4.89 16.83
N SER A 281 -0.16 4.87 15.52
CA SER A 281 -1.50 4.92 14.92
C SER A 281 -2.19 3.55 14.77
N ALA A 282 -1.46 2.43 14.91
CA ALA A 282 -2.03 1.10 14.76
C ALA A 282 -2.98 0.77 15.91
N LYS A 283 -4.17 0.24 15.59
CA LYS A 283 -5.10 -0.35 16.58
C LYS A 283 -4.34 -1.31 17.49
N SER A 284 -4.82 -1.50 18.72
CA SER A 284 -4.20 -2.36 19.74
C SER A 284 -3.69 -3.67 19.13
N GLU A 285 -2.38 -3.73 18.90
CA GLU A 285 -1.74 -4.83 18.19
C GLU A 285 -1.88 -6.12 19.01
N PRO A 286 -2.14 -7.27 18.38
CA PRO A 286 -2.31 -8.51 19.11
C PRO A 286 -0.97 -8.99 19.69
N GLU A 287 -1.01 -9.52 20.91
CA GLU A 287 0.15 -10.11 21.58
C GLU A 287 0.67 -11.36 20.83
N ARG A 288 -0.23 -12.06 20.15
CA ARG A 288 0.07 -13.25 19.35
C ARG A 288 -0.67 -13.19 18.03
N TYR A 289 0.02 -13.54 16.96
CA TYR A 289 -0.55 -13.64 15.63
C TYR A 289 -0.91 -15.10 15.33
N PHE A 290 -2.10 -15.29 14.76
CA PHE A 290 -2.58 -16.59 14.30
C PHE A 290 -2.53 -16.65 12.78
N PHE A 291 -1.99 -17.76 12.28
CA PHE A 291 -1.85 -18.03 10.86
C PHE A 291 -2.48 -19.37 10.50
N SER A 292 -3.21 -19.36 9.40
CA SER A 292 -3.70 -20.55 8.72
C SER A 292 -2.74 -20.89 7.58
N GLY A 293 -2.19 -22.10 7.57
CA GLY A 293 -1.22 -22.53 6.56
C GLY A 293 -1.80 -23.55 5.60
N ILE A 294 -1.56 -23.34 4.30
CA ILE A 294 -1.95 -24.27 3.23
C ILE A 294 -0.69 -24.71 2.47
N ARG A 295 -0.54 -26.01 2.25
CA ARG A 295 0.62 -26.57 1.54
C ARG A 295 0.64 -26.01 0.12
N ARG A 296 1.79 -25.50 -0.27
CA ARG A 296 2.02 -24.93 -1.59
C ARG A 296 2.02 -26.05 -2.63
N ASN A 297 1.20 -25.90 -3.65
CA ASN A 297 1.26 -26.71 -4.84
C ASN A 297 1.77 -25.83 -5.99
N PHE A 298 3.02 -26.03 -6.38
CA PHE A 298 3.67 -25.22 -7.41
C PHE A 298 2.92 -25.27 -8.75
N GLU A 299 2.24 -26.37 -9.08
CA GLU A 299 1.46 -26.46 -10.31
C GLU A 299 0.21 -25.58 -10.26
N THR A 300 -0.48 -25.53 -9.11
CA THR A 300 -1.66 -24.66 -8.94
C THR A 300 -1.25 -23.20 -8.95
N ASP A 301 -0.13 -22.85 -8.31
CA ASP A 301 0.39 -21.48 -8.31
C ASP A 301 0.71 -21.00 -9.73
N VAL A 302 1.39 -21.83 -10.54
CA VAL A 302 1.70 -21.50 -11.93
C VAL A 302 0.41 -21.31 -12.75
N LYS A 303 -0.62 -22.13 -12.52
CA LYS A 303 -1.93 -21.99 -13.18
C LYS A 303 -2.63 -20.69 -12.76
N GLU A 304 -2.65 -20.36 -11.48
CA GLU A 304 -3.23 -19.11 -10.98
C GLU A 304 -2.53 -17.88 -11.54
N VAL A 305 -1.19 -17.86 -11.56
CA VAL A 305 -0.41 -16.75 -12.13
C VAL A 305 -0.73 -16.60 -13.62
N ARG A 306 -0.83 -17.70 -14.36
CA ARG A 306 -1.23 -17.66 -15.79
C ARG A 306 -2.65 -17.13 -15.98
N LEU A 307 -3.60 -17.52 -15.12
CA LEU A 307 -4.98 -17.02 -15.17
C LEU A 307 -5.07 -15.53 -14.82
N LYS A 308 -4.34 -15.09 -13.79
CA LYS A 308 -4.23 -13.67 -13.41
C LYS A 308 -3.66 -12.85 -14.56
N ARG A 309 -2.56 -13.30 -15.18
CA ARG A 309 -1.99 -12.64 -16.38
C ARG A 309 -2.96 -12.54 -17.54
N LYS A 310 -3.74 -13.60 -17.81
CA LYS A 310 -4.78 -13.57 -18.85
C LYS A 310 -5.85 -12.52 -18.55
N ARG A 311 -6.34 -12.45 -17.31
CA ARG A 311 -7.31 -11.44 -16.85
C ARG A 311 -6.78 -10.01 -16.95
N SER A 312 -5.52 -9.81 -16.57
CA SER A 312 -4.85 -8.50 -16.70
C SER A 312 -4.59 -8.13 -18.16
N SER A 313 -4.29 -9.09 -19.05
CA SER A 313 -4.12 -8.81 -20.48
C SER A 313 -5.44 -8.46 -21.18
N SER A 314 -6.57 -9.00 -20.71
CA SER A 314 -7.89 -8.64 -21.23
C SER A 314 -8.39 -7.28 -20.73
N SER A 315 -7.97 -6.82 -19.54
CA SER A 315 -8.30 -5.48 -19.05
C SER A 315 -7.38 -4.37 -19.58
N LEU A 316 -6.24 -4.73 -20.19
CA LEU A 316 -5.29 -3.78 -20.80
C LEU A 316 -5.60 -3.43 -22.27
N SER A 317 -6.74 -3.88 -22.81
CA SER A 317 -7.21 -3.51 -24.15
C SER A 317 -7.64 -2.03 -24.28
N SER A 318 -7.70 -1.25 -23.20
CA SER A 318 -8.13 0.17 -23.24
C SER A 318 -7.21 1.17 -22.52
N SER A 319 -6.04 0.76 -22.04
CA SER A 319 -5.17 1.68 -21.29
C SER A 319 -3.74 1.62 -21.80
N SER A 320 -3.37 2.61 -22.60
CA SER A 320 -1.99 2.88 -23.02
C SER A 320 -1.10 3.07 -21.79
N ILE A 321 -0.31 2.05 -21.47
CA ILE A 321 0.75 2.14 -20.45
C ILE A 321 1.95 2.83 -21.10
N CYS A 322 2.13 4.13 -20.82
CA CYS A 322 3.39 4.82 -21.03
C CYS A 322 4.41 4.30 -20.00
N TRP A 323 5.35 3.49 -20.46
CA TRP A 323 6.57 3.20 -19.71
C TRP A 323 7.46 4.44 -19.76
N TYR A 324 7.63 5.13 -18.63
CA TYR A 324 8.73 6.09 -18.49
C TYR A 324 10.06 5.32 -18.47
N GLY A 325 10.81 5.42 -19.57
CA GLY A 325 12.13 4.84 -19.71
C GLY A 325 13.17 5.64 -18.91
N THR A 326 13.72 5.02 -17.88
CA THR A 326 14.97 5.47 -17.26
C THR A 326 16.14 5.09 -18.16
N GLY A 327 16.56 6.04 -18.99
CA GLY A 327 17.69 5.91 -19.90
C GLY A 327 19.04 5.88 -19.16
N TYR A 328 19.57 4.70 -18.87
CA TYR A 328 21.00 4.54 -18.58
C TYR A 328 21.81 4.60 -19.88
N ARG A 329 22.43 5.75 -20.13
CA ARG A 329 23.33 5.99 -21.26
C ARG A 329 24.76 5.61 -20.85
N MET A 330 25.19 4.37 -21.12
CA MET A 330 26.61 4.00 -21.04
C MET A 330 27.39 4.78 -22.12
N ARG A 331 28.28 5.68 -21.70
CA ARG A 331 29.34 6.22 -22.56
C ARG A 331 30.47 5.18 -22.65
N MET A 332 30.61 4.52 -23.79
CA MET A 332 31.89 3.93 -24.15
C MET A 332 32.86 5.06 -24.53
N ARG A 333 34.00 5.10 -23.84
CA ARG A 333 35.18 5.86 -24.28
C ARG A 333 35.79 5.13 -25.48
N TRP A 334 36.18 5.90 -26.49
CA TRP A 334 37.26 5.56 -27.40
C TRP A 334 38.42 6.50 -27.11
#